data_AF-A0A5K1CZW6-F1
#
_entry.id   AF-A0A5K1CZW6-F1
#
_cell.length_a   1.000
_cell.length_b   1.000
_cell.length_c   1.000
_cell.angle_alpha   90.00
_cell.angle_beta   90.00
_cell.angle_gamma   90.00
#
_symmetry.space_group_name_H-M   'P 1'
#
loop_
_entity.id
_entity.type
_entity.pdbx_description
1 polymer ?
#
loop_
_entity_poly.entity_id
_entity_poly.type
_entity_poly.pdbx_seq_one_letter_code
_entity_poly.pdbx_strand_id
1 'polypeptide(L)' 'MGPPPAMPEAPKSVCVMDASGYLGSRLVHHLLRRGYNVHAAVNNG' A
#
# COMPACT_ATOMS: atom_id res chain seq x y z
N MET A 1 -22.80 -25.68 -13.45
CA MET A 1 -22.30 -24.54 -12.64
C MET A 1 -21.03 -24.04 -13.29
N GLY A 2 -21.00 -22.80 -13.78
CA GLY A 2 -19.77 -22.17 -14.23
C GLY A 2 -18.88 -21.77 -13.04
N PRO A 3 -17.59 -21.48 -13.26
CA PRO A 3 -16.72 -20.97 -12.19
C PRO A 3 -17.30 -19.66 -11.63
N PRO A 4 -17.15 -19.40 -10.32
CA PRO A 4 -17.54 -18.12 -9.75
C PRO A 4 -16.79 -17.00 -10.49
N PRO A 5 -17.42 -15.84 -10.75
CA PRO A 5 -16.72 -14.70 -11.29
C PRO A 5 -15.53 -14.41 -10.38
N ALA A 6 -14.32 -14.36 -10.97
CA ALA A 6 -13.11 -14.04 -10.24
C ALA A 6 -13.36 -12.72 -9.49
N MET A 7 -13.37 -12.78 -8.16
CA MET A 7 -13.57 -11.62 -7.30
C MET A 7 -12.62 -10.52 -7.80
N PRO A 8 -13.10 -9.29 -8.08
CA PRO A 8 -12.24 -8.22 -8.54
C PRO A 8 -11.06 -8.12 -7.59
N GLU A 9 -9.84 -8.23 -8.12
CA GLU A 9 -8.62 -8.15 -7.33
C GLU A 9 -8.69 -6.88 -6.49
N ALA A 10 -8.89 -7.04 -5.18
CA ALA A 10 -8.96 -5.91 -4.29
C ALA A 10 -7.68 -5.07 -4.47
N PRO A 11 -7.78 -3.73 -4.53
CA PRO A 11 -6.61 -2.89 -4.63
C PRO A 11 -5.64 -3.26 -3.50
N LYS A 12 -4.41 -3.59 -3.87
CA LYS A 12 -3.39 -4.07 -2.95
C LYS A 12 -2.97 -2.89 -2.06
N SER A 13 -3.62 -2.76 -0.91
CA SER A 13 -3.34 -1.73 0.09
C SER A 13 -2.27 -2.18 1.07
N VAL A 14 -1.30 -1.32 1.36
CA VAL A 14 -0.19 -1.61 2.27
C VAL A 14 -0.11 -0.53 3.35
N CYS A 15 0.00 -0.93 4.61
CA CYS A 15 0.25 -0.02 5.73
C CYS A 15 1.76 0.08 5.98
N VAL A 16 2.28 1.31 6.01
CA VAL A 16 3.68 1.59 6.33
C VAL A 16 3.70 2.34 7.66
N MET A 17 4.19 1.69 8.71
CA MET A 17 4.51 2.37 9.97
C MET A 17 5.87 3.05 9.83
N ASP A 18 6.01 4.25 10.40
CA ASP A 18 7.19 5.12 10.27
C ASP A 18 7.42 5.65 8.84
N ALA A 19 6.35 6.13 8.20
CA ALA A 19 6.46 6.73 6.87
C ALA A 19 7.25 8.07 6.83
N SER A 20 7.53 8.66 7.99
CA SER A 20 8.27 9.92 8.13
C SER A 20 9.79 9.72 7.98
N GLY A 21 10.29 8.50 8.19
CA GLY A 21 11.72 8.19 8.05
C GLY A 21 12.21 8.18 6.60
N TYR A 22 13.54 8.22 6.41
CA TYR A 22 14.18 8.13 5.09
C TYR A 22 13.82 6.84 4.34
N LEU A 23 13.69 5.73 5.07
CA LEU A 23 13.30 4.44 4.51
C LEU A 23 11.78 4.37 4.25
N GLY A 24 10.96 4.84 5.20
CA GLY A 24 9.50 4.85 5.07
C GLY A 24 9.02 5.68 3.88
N SER A 25 9.52 6.90 3.75
CA SER A 25 9.20 7.80 2.63
C SER A 25 9.60 7.21 1.26
N ARG A 26 10.79 6.60 1.15
CA ARG A 26 11.23 5.91 -0.07
C ARG A 26 10.39 4.68 -0.39
N LEU A 27 10.03 3.91 0.62
CA LEU A 27 9.17 2.73 0.46
C LEU A 27 7.77 3.11 -0.02
N VAL A 28 7.16 4.12 0.61
CA VAL A 28 5.86 4.68 0.20
C VAL A 28 5.91 5.16 -1.26
N HIS A 29 6.93 5.93 -1.62
CA HIS A 29 7.11 6.41 -2.99
C HIS A 29 7.23 5.25 -3.99
N HIS A 30 7.99 4.20 -3.65
CA HIS A 30 8.17 3.05 -4.52
C HIS A 30 6.88 2.23 -4.71
N LEU A 31 6.10 2.06 -3.64
CA LEU A 31 4.81 1.37 -3.68
C LEU A 31 3.77 2.16 -4.47
N LEU A 32 3.70 3.48 -4.29
CA LEU A 32 2.82 4.36 -5.07
C LEU A 32 3.12 4.29 -6.57
N ARG A 33 4.41 4.33 -6.96
CA ARG A 33 4.80 4.17 -8.38
C ARG A 33 4.43 2.82 -8.98
N ARG A 34 4.28 1.78 -8.16
CA ARG A 34 3.82 0.46 -8.59
C ARG A 34 2.29 0.34 -8.66
N GLY A 35 1.55 1.40 -8.33
CA GLY A 35 0.09 1.38 -8.31
C GLY A 35 -0.52 0.71 -7.08
N TYR A 36 0.26 0.58 -6.00
CA TYR A 36 -0.27 0.13 -4.71
C TYR A 36 -0.89 1.30 -3.97
N ASN A 37 -1.94 1.02 -3.21
CA ASN A 37 -2.52 2.01 -2.31
C ASN A 37 -1.74 1.97 -0.98
N VAL A 38 -1.20 3.10 -0.54
CA VAL A 38 -0.29 3.12 0.61
C VAL A 38 -0.86 3.96 1.73
N HIS A 39 -1.00 3.34 2.90
CA HIS A 39 -1.40 3.99 4.14
C HIS A 39 -0.16 4.24 4.97
N ALA A 40 0.37 5.46 4.86
CA ALA A 40 1.51 5.93 5.62
C ALA A 40 1.06 6.36 7.03
N ALA A 41 1.53 5.67 8.07
CA ALA A 41 1.41 6.11 9.45
C ALA A 41 2.68 6.87 9.85
N VAL A 42 2.53 8.15 10.14
CA VAL A 42 3.59 9.01 10.67
C VAL A 42 3.37 9.18 12.16
N ASN A 43 4.38 8.82 12.96
CA ASN A 43 4.38 9.13 14.38
C ASN A 43 5.02 10.52 14.55
N ASN A 44 4.20 11.56 14.63
CA ASN A 44 4.64 12.92 14.92
C ASN A 44 4.61 13.08 16.45
N GLY A 45 5.68 12.62 17.11
CA GLY A 45 5.88 12.78 18.55
C GLY A 45 5.94 14.24 18.97
#